data_AF-A0A657PPE6-F1
#
_entry.id   AF-A0A657PPE6-F1
#
_cell.length_a   1.000
_cell.length_b   1.000
_cell.length_c   1.000
_cell.angle_alpha   90.00
_cell.angle_beta   90.00
_cell.angle_gamma   90.00
#
_symmetry.space_group_name_H-M   'P 1'
#
loop_
_entity.id
_entity.type
_entity.pdbx_description
1 polymer ?
#
loop_
_entity_poly.entity_id
_entity_poly.type
_entity_poly.pdbx_seq_one_letter_code
_entity_poly.pdbx_strand_id
1 'polypeptide(L)' 'MLLSRRPEHAHQGGLWEFPGGKLEPGEGVGQALRREIREELGLEVSAHSPLIRFVHHY' A
#
# COMPACT_ATOMS: atom_id res chain seq x y z
N MET A 1 -7.65 -8.54 -2.39
CA MET A 1 -7.57 -7.15 -2.88
C MET A 1 -8.06 -6.26 -1.75
N LEU A 2 -7.29 -5.24 -1.36
CA LEU A 2 -7.61 -4.31 -0.26
C LEU A 2 -7.63 -2.89 -0.83
N LEU A 3 -8.63 -2.11 -0.47
CA LEU A 3 -8.81 -0.72 -0.90
C LEU A 3 -9.07 0.14 0.33
N SER A 4 -8.44 1.30 0.40
CA SER A 4 -8.67 2.33 1.43
C SER A 4 -9.27 3.58 0.76
N ARG A 5 -10.04 4.35 1.52
CA ARG A 5 -10.57 5.64 1.07
C ARG A 5 -9.68 6.75 1.61
N ARG A 6 -9.19 7.62 0.72
CA ARG A 6 -8.35 8.77 1.10
C ARG A 6 -9.08 9.69 2.06
N PRO A 7 -8.40 10.22 3.09
CA PRO A 7 -8.94 11.28 3.93
C PRO A 7 -9.39 12.48 3.09
N GLU A 8 -10.51 13.11 3.44
CA GLU A 8 -11.10 14.21 2.63
C GLU A 8 -10.16 15.41 2.44
N HIS A 9 -9.25 15.63 3.38
CA HIS A 9 -8.29 16.73 3.38
C HIS A 9 -6.97 16.43 2.64
N ALA A 10 -6.79 15.21 2.15
CA ALA A 10 -5.61 14.83 1.38
C ALA A 10 -5.73 15.27 -0.10
N HIS A 11 -4.60 15.33 -0.82
CA HIS A 11 -4.61 15.58 -2.25
C HIS A 11 -5.43 14.47 -2.96
N GLN A 12 -6.52 14.84 -3.64
CA GLN A 12 -7.55 13.92 -4.16
C GLN A 12 -8.33 13.14 -3.08
N GLY A 13 -8.69 13.79 -1.97
CA GLY A 13 -9.50 13.23 -0.90
C GLY A 13 -10.84 12.66 -1.38
N GLY A 14 -11.28 11.57 -0.75
CA GLY A 14 -12.53 10.88 -1.08
C GLY A 14 -12.42 9.80 -2.17
N LEU A 15 -11.29 9.69 -2.88
CA LEU A 15 -11.04 8.61 -3.83
C LEU A 15 -10.59 7.32 -3.14
N TRP A 16 -10.83 6.19 -3.82
CA TRP A 16 -10.28 4.90 -3.43
C TRP A 16 -8.84 4.76 -3.91
N GLU A 17 -7.99 4.21 -3.06
CA GLU A 17 -6.61 3.89 -3.39
C GLU A 17 -6.22 2.49 -2.91
N PHE A 18 -5.10 2.02 -3.43
CA PHE A 18 -4.41 0.85 -2.88
C PHE A 18 -3.51 1.32 -1.75
N PRO A 19 -3.75 0.90 -0.49
CA PRO A 19 -2.88 1.23 0.62
C PRO A 19 -1.50 0.60 0.41
N GLY A 20 -0.45 1.33 0.76
CA GLY A 20 0.93 0.94 0.51
C GLY A 20 1.85 2.11 0.19
N GLY A 21 3.15 1.86 0.27
CA GLY A 21 4.18 2.90 0.11
C GLY A 21 5.44 2.42 -0.56
N LYS A 22 6.54 3.12 -0.28
CA LYS A 22 7.85 2.89 -0.92
C LYS A 22 8.56 1.72 -0.23
N LEU A 23 9.37 1.01 -1.02
CA LEU A 23 10.30 0.03 -0.47
C LEU A 23 11.45 0.76 0.24
N GLU A 24 11.74 0.35 1.46
CA GLU A 24 12.95 0.78 2.16
C GLU A 24 14.19 0.01 1.68
N PRO A 25 15.41 0.56 1.83
CA PRO A 25 16.63 -0.13 1.48
C PRO A 25 16.77 -1.47 2.21
N GLY A 26 16.91 -2.56 1.45
CA GLY A 26 17.07 -3.91 2.00
C GLY A 26 15.76 -4.62 2.40
N GLU A 27 14.61 -3.96 2.22
CA GLU A 27 13.31 -4.55 2.54
C GLU A 27 12.74 -5.34 1.35
N GLY A 28 12.19 -6.53 1.62
CA GLY A 28 11.45 -7.30 0.63
C GLY A 28 10.04 -6.73 0.39
N VAL A 29 9.48 -6.92 -0.81
CA VAL A 29 8.12 -6.43 -1.17
C VAL A 29 7.05 -6.83 -0.15
N GLY A 30 7.10 -8.06 0.35
CA GLY A 30 6.15 -8.55 1.34
C GLY A 30 6.35 -8.01 2.76
N GLN A 31 7.56 -7.54 3.09
CA GLN A 31 7.84 -6.87 4.36
C GLN A 31 7.30 -5.44 4.30
N ALA A 32 7.63 -4.70 3.23
CA ALA A 32 7.12 -3.35 3.01
C ALA A 32 5.59 -3.34 3.00
N LEU A 33 4.96 -4.26 2.27
CA LEU A 33 3.51 -4.38 2.27
C LEU A 33 2.93 -4.56 3.69
N ARG A 34 3.50 -5.45 4.50
CA ARG A 34 3.03 -5.67 5.88
C ARG A 34 3.18 -4.43 6.74
N ARG A 35 4.36 -3.78 6.66
CA ARG A 35 4.68 -2.56 7.41
C ARG A 35 3.74 -1.43 7.05
N GLU A 36 3.62 -1.11 5.76
CA GLU A 36 2.77 -0.02 5.25
C GLU A 36 1.30 -0.23 5.63
N ILE A 37 0.74 -1.44 5.42
CA ILE A 37 -0.64 -1.74 5.80
C ILE A 37 -0.87 -1.60 7.31
N ARG A 38 0.11 -2.00 8.13
CA ARG A 38 0.03 -1.85 9.58
C ARG A 38 0.11 -0.38 10.00
N GLU A 39 0.97 0.42 9.37
CA GLU A 39 1.13 1.84 9.68
C GLU A 39 -0.08 2.67 9.25
N GLU A 40 -0.61 2.42 8.05
CA GLU A 40 -1.74 3.18 7.50
C GLU A 40 -3.10 2.76 8.08
N LEU A 41 -3.30 1.45 8.30
CA LEU A 41 -4.63 0.88 8.60
C LEU A 41 -4.68 0.12 9.93
N GLY A 42 -3.54 -0.13 10.59
CA GLY A 42 -3.50 -0.93 11.82
C GLY A 42 -3.81 -2.41 11.62
N LEU A 43 -3.70 -2.92 10.39
CA LEU A 43 -4.04 -4.30 10.03
C LEU A 43 -2.78 -5.18 9.88
N GLU A 44 -2.88 -6.43 10.28
CA GLU A 44 -1.83 -7.44 10.09
C GLU A 44 -2.13 -8.32 8.87
N VAL A 45 -1.19 -8.40 7.92
CA VAL A 45 -1.36 -9.18 6.68
C VAL A 45 -0.80 -10.60 6.85
N SER A 46 -1.71 -11.58 6.97
CA SER A 46 -1.37 -13.00 7.11
C SER A 46 -0.92 -13.64 5.80
N ALA A 47 -1.52 -13.26 4.67
CA ALA A 47 -1.19 -13.77 3.34
C ALA A 47 -1.33 -12.67 2.28
N HIS A 48 -0.47 -12.72 1.26
CA HIS A 48 -0.53 -11.84 0.11
C HIS A 48 -0.05 -12.59 -1.14
N SER A 49 -0.53 -12.18 -2.30
CA SER A 49 -0.06 -12.65 -3.59
C SER A 49 0.07 -11.46 -4.56
N PRO A 50 1.10 -11.45 -5.42
CA PRO A 50 1.20 -10.41 -6.45
C PRO A 50 -0.01 -10.47 -7.38
N LEU A 51 -0.65 -9.33 -7.60
CA LEU A 51 -1.74 -9.22 -8.57
C LEU A 51 -1.20 -8.81 -9.94
N ILE A 52 -0.50 -7.67 -10.00
CA ILE A 52 0.10 -7.10 -11.21
C ILE A 52 1.44 -6.45 -10.83
N ARG A 53 2.43 -6.49 -11.72
CA ARG A 53 3.64 -5.66 -11.66
C ARG A 53 3.72 -4.85 -12.95
N PHE A 54 3.80 -3.54 -12.82
CA PHE A 54 4.04 -2.64 -13.95
C PHE A 54 5.17 -1.67 -13.60
N VAL A 55 5.97 -1.30 -14.58
CA VAL A 55 7.06 -0.33 -14.45
C VAL A 55 6.54 0.99 -14.99
N HIS A 56 6.40 1.98 -14.13
CA HIS A 56 6.02 3.33 -14.55
C HIS A 56 7.28 4.12 -14.90
N HIS A 57 7.47 4.40 -16.19
CA HIS A 57 8.46 5.38 -16.64
C HIS A 57 7.83 6.77 -16.44
N TYR A 58 8.38 7.54 -15.49
CA TYR A 58 8.02 8.94 -15.28
C TYR A 58 8.56 9.83 -16.41
#